data_AF-A0A7C6HGK4-F1
#
_entry.id   AF-A0A7C6HGK4-F1
#
_cell.length_a   1.000
_cell.length_b   1.000
_cell.length_c   1.000
_cell.angle_alpha   90.00
_cell.angle_beta   90.00
_cell.angle_gamma   90.00
#
_symmetry.space_group_name_H-M   'P 1'
#
loop_
_entity.id
_entity.type
_entity.pdbx_description
1 polymer ?
#
loop_
_entity_poly.entity_id
_entity_poly.type
_entity_poly.pdbx_seq_one_letter_code
_entity_poly.pdbx_strand_id
1 'polypeptide(L)'
;MIAILKNNAFRIVDRIREMDREKKEKKRIEMEYALLQEELYKTNVQIRSAYNNFNNTTDKDCISYYLFLIKALESRYALLLKRAKDIDYA
;
A
#
# COMPACT_ATOMS: atom_id res chain seq x y z
N MET A 1 -31.98 23.65 -33.46
CA MET A 1 -31.20 24.37 -32.41
C MET A 1 -31.34 23.73 -31.03
N ILE A 2 -32.56 23.46 -30.54
CA ILE A 2 -32.80 22.86 -29.19
C ILE A 2 -32.17 21.46 -29.01
N ALA A 3 -32.21 20.59 -30.03
CA ALA A 3 -31.63 19.23 -29.94
C ALA A 3 -30.10 19.23 -29.77
N ILE A 4 -29.40 20.17 -30.43
CA ILE A 4 -27.94 20.32 -30.34
C ILE A 4 -27.54 20.77 -28.93
N LEU A 5 -28.29 21.73 -28.35
CA LEU A 5 -28.08 22.21 -26.98
C LEU A 5 -28.30 21.10 -25.94
N LYS A 6 -29.34 20.27 -26.10
CA LYS A 6 -29.61 19.13 -25.21
C LYS A 6 -28.50 18.07 -25.28
N ASN A 7 -27.97 17.79 -26.47
CA ASN A 7 -26.84 16.86 -26.64
C ASN A 7 -25.55 17.38 -25.99
N ASN A 8 -25.26 18.68 -26.11
CA ASN A 8 -24.10 19.29 -25.44
C ASN A 8 -24.24 19.25 -23.92
N ALA A 9 -25.43 19.56 -23.39
CA ALA A 9 -25.69 19.48 -21.96
C ALA A 9 -25.52 18.04 -21.41
N PHE A 10 -26.01 17.03 -22.14
CA PHE A 10 -25.85 15.62 -21.77
C PHE A 10 -24.36 15.22 -21.71
N ARG A 11 -23.59 15.56 -22.75
CA ARG A 11 -22.14 15.29 -22.80
C ARG A 11 -21.35 15.97 -21.68
N ILE A 12 -21.74 17.19 -21.28
CA ILE A 12 -21.09 17.91 -20.18
C ILE A 12 -21.34 17.20 -18.86
N VAL A 13 -22.57 16.76 -18.60
CA VAL A 13 -22.92 16.04 -17.37
C VAL A 13 -22.18 14.70 -17.27
N ASP A 14 -22.07 13.96 -18.37
CA ASP A 14 -21.31 12.70 -18.36
C ASP A 14 -19.82 12.92 -18.12
N ARG A 15 -19.23 13.97 -18.70
CA ARG A 15 -17.83 14.34 -18.44
C ARG A 15 -17.60 14.72 -16.98
N ILE A 16 -18.52 15.46 -16.36
CA ILE A 16 -18.43 15.80 -14.93
C ILE A 16 -18.43 14.52 -14.08
N ARG A 17 -19.32 13.56 -14.39
CA ARG A 17 -19.38 12.27 -13.69
C ARG A 17 -18.10 11.45 -13.87
N GLU A 18 -17.49 11.48 -15.05
CA GLU A 18 -16.19 10.84 -15.30
C GLU A 18 -15.08 11.46 -14.45
N MET A 19 -14.98 12.80 -14.42
CA MET A 19 -14.00 13.50 -13.60
C MET A 19 -14.16 13.21 -12.10
N ASP A 20 -15.41 13.11 -11.60
CA ASP A 20 -15.68 12.74 -10.21
C ASP A 20 -15.23 11.31 -9.90
N ARG A 21 -15.40 10.37 -10.85
CA ARG A 21 -14.91 8.99 -10.72
C ARG A 21 -13.39 8.92 -10.71
N GLU A 22 -12.73 9.61 -11.64
CA GLU A 22 -11.26 9.70 -11.71
C GLU A 22 -10.68 10.29 -10.41
N LYS A 23 -11.27 11.36 -9.89
CA LYS A 23 -10.84 11.98 -8.64
C LYS A 23 -11.00 11.04 -7.45
N LYS A 24 -12.10 10.28 -7.39
CA LYS A 24 -12.34 9.30 -6.32
C LYS A 24 -11.33 8.15 -6.41
N GLU A 25 -11.03 7.68 -7.61
CA GLU A 25 -10.07 6.62 -7.83
C GLU A 25 -8.65 7.05 -7.48
N LYS A 26 -8.24 8.25 -7.91
CA LYS A 26 -6.95 8.82 -7.51
C LYS A 26 -6.81 8.91 -5.99
N LYS A 27 -7.83 9.39 -5.30
CA LYS A 27 -7.83 9.45 -3.83
C LYS A 27 -7.73 8.05 -3.19
N ARG A 28 -8.39 7.05 -3.79
CA ARG A 28 -8.32 5.65 -3.32
C ARG A 28 -6.89 5.11 -3.42
N ILE A 29 -6.23 5.34 -4.56
CA ILE A 29 -4.84 4.93 -4.79
C ILE A 29 -3.88 5.64 -3.83
N GLU A 30 -4.05 6.97 -3.65
CA GLU A 30 -3.23 7.74 -2.69
C GLU A 30 -3.37 7.20 -1.25
N MET A 31 -4.59 6.86 -0.82
CA MET A 31 -4.83 6.26 0.49
C MET A 31 -4.22 4.87 0.62
N GLU A 32 -4.33 4.03 -0.42
CA GLU A 32 -3.73 2.70 -0.45
C GLU A 32 -2.20 2.78 -0.36
N TYR A 33 -1.59 3.70 -1.10
CA TYR A 33 -0.16 3.95 -1.06
C TYR A 33 0.32 4.42 0.33
N ALA A 34 -0.41 5.35 0.96
CA ALA A 34 -0.09 5.83 2.30
C ALA A 34 -0.12 4.70 3.36
N LEU A 35 -1.16 3.85 3.32
CA LEU A 35 -1.26 2.68 4.20
C LEU A 35 -0.11 1.70 3.96
N LEU A 36 0.28 1.50 2.69
CA LEU A 36 1.38 0.61 2.35
C LEU A 36 2.73 1.13 2.87
N GLN A 37 2.97 2.43 2.77
CA GLN A 37 4.16 3.07 3.35
C GLN A 37 4.21 2.92 4.87
N GLU A 38 3.07 3.07 5.55
CA GLU A 38 2.95 2.86 6.99
C GLU A 38 3.31 1.41 7.38
N GLU A 39 2.77 0.42 6.65
CA GLU A 39 3.04 -0.99 6.92
C GLU A 39 4.49 -1.39 6.61
N LEU A 40 5.10 -0.80 5.59
CA LEU A 40 6.54 -0.96 5.32
C LEU A 40 7.37 -0.43 6.49
N TYR A 41 7.06 0.77 6.98
CA TYR A 41 7.74 1.38 8.12
C TYR A 41 7.61 0.50 9.37
N LYS A 42 6.38 0.12 9.75
CA LYS A 42 6.13 -0.76 10.89
C LYS A 42 6.87 -2.09 10.77
N THR A 43 6.85 -2.70 9.60
CA THR A 43 7.55 -3.97 9.36
C THR A 43 9.06 -3.81 9.52
N ASN A 44 9.65 -2.72 9.03
CA ASN A 44 11.08 -2.44 9.21
C ASN A 44 11.44 -2.26 10.69
N VAL A 45 10.62 -1.53 11.46
CA VAL A 45 10.80 -1.38 12.91
C VAL A 45 10.75 -2.74 13.62
N GLN A 46 9.79 -3.61 13.26
CA GLN A 46 9.68 -4.96 13.81
C GLN A 46 10.89 -5.83 13.45
N ILE A 47 11.40 -5.76 12.22
CA ILE A 47 12.62 -6.46 11.79
C ILE A 47 13.80 -6.03 12.67
N ARG A 48 14.02 -4.72 12.82
CA ARG A 48 15.12 -4.19 13.66
C ARG A 48 15.00 -4.64 15.11
N SER A 49 13.80 -4.61 15.66
CA SER A 49 13.53 -5.07 17.02
C SER A 49 13.79 -6.58 17.17
N ALA A 50 13.35 -7.40 16.20
CA ALA A 50 13.58 -8.84 16.20
C ALA A 50 15.07 -9.18 16.12
N TYR A 51 15.83 -8.51 15.25
CA TYR A 51 17.29 -8.65 15.19
C TYR A 51 17.97 -8.22 16.49
N ASN A 52 17.54 -7.11 17.11
CA ASN A 52 18.08 -6.69 18.39
C ASN A 52 17.85 -7.75 19.47
N ASN A 53 16.64 -8.28 19.59
CA ASN A 53 16.35 -9.31 20.60
C ASN A 53 17.05 -10.63 20.32
N PHE A 54 17.14 -11.04 19.05
CA PHE A 54 17.91 -12.22 18.62
C PHE A 54 19.38 -12.11 19.06
N ASN A 55 20.01 -10.97 18.83
CA ASN A 55 21.41 -10.75 19.17
C ASN A 55 21.69 -10.74 20.68
N ASN A 56 20.67 -10.52 21.51
CA ASN A 56 20.79 -10.44 22.97
C ASN A 56 20.24 -11.68 23.70
N THR A 57 19.68 -12.66 22.99
CA THR A 57 19.18 -13.89 23.60
C THR A 57 20.23 -14.99 23.58
N THR A 58 20.30 -15.76 24.66
CA THR A 58 21.18 -16.93 24.79
C THR A 58 20.39 -18.24 24.91
N ASP A 59 19.07 -18.15 25.06
CA ASP A 59 18.18 -19.30 25.12
C ASP A 59 17.93 -19.87 23.71
N LYS A 60 18.13 -21.18 23.57
CA LYS A 60 18.07 -21.90 22.28
C LYS A 60 16.66 -21.86 21.65
N ASP A 61 15.62 -21.90 22.48
CA ASP A 61 14.24 -21.84 22.00
C ASP A 61 13.89 -20.41 21.54
N CYS A 62 14.37 -19.39 22.27
CA CYS A 62 14.30 -17.99 21.84
C CYS A 62 15.07 -17.73 20.53
N ILE A 63 16.27 -18.30 20.36
CA ILE A 63 17.03 -18.21 19.09
C ILE A 63 16.20 -18.75 17.91
N SER A 64 15.61 -19.93 18.09
CA SER A 64 14.80 -20.58 17.05
C SER A 64 13.56 -19.74 16.73
N TYR A 65 12.87 -19.23 17.75
CA TYR A 65 11.73 -18.33 17.61
C TYR A 65 12.07 -17.08 16.77
N TYR A 66 13.12 -16.36 17.15
CA TYR A 66 13.50 -15.13 16.47
C TYR A 66 13.98 -15.38 15.04
N LEU A 67 14.62 -16.53 14.75
CA LEU A 67 14.98 -16.91 13.38
C LEU A 67 13.74 -17.05 12.49
N PHE A 68 12.68 -17.73 12.96
CA PHE A 68 11.43 -17.84 12.23
C PHE A 68 10.72 -16.49 12.09
N LEU A 69 10.71 -15.70 13.17
CA LEU A 69 10.08 -14.38 13.17
C LEU A 69 10.76 -13.44 12.15
N ILE A 70 12.08 -13.36 12.15
CA ILE A 70 12.84 -12.53 11.20
C ILE A 70 12.51 -12.93 9.76
N LYS A 71 12.53 -14.23 9.44
CA LYS A 71 12.19 -14.72 8.09
C LYS A 71 10.77 -14.35 7.68
N ALA A 72 9.80 -14.47 8.59
CA ALA A 72 8.42 -14.10 8.33
C ALA A 72 8.27 -12.59 8.07
N LEU A 73 8.94 -11.76 8.88
CA LEU A 73 8.93 -10.31 8.73
C LEU A 73 9.62 -9.85 7.44
N GLU A 74 10.76 -10.44 7.08
CA GLU A 74 11.46 -10.18 5.82
C GLU A 74 10.62 -10.57 4.61
N SER A 75 9.93 -11.72 4.66
CA SER A 75 8.99 -12.14 3.61
C SER A 75 7.83 -11.16 3.47
N ARG A 76 7.25 -10.69 4.59
CA ARG A 76 6.20 -9.66 4.59
C ARG A 76 6.72 -8.36 3.98
N TYR A 77 7.91 -7.92 4.35
CA TYR A 77 8.52 -6.70 3.82
C TYR A 77 8.74 -6.78 2.30
N ALA A 78 9.24 -7.92 1.80
CA ALA A 78 9.42 -8.15 0.37
C ALA A 78 8.09 -8.11 -0.41
N LEU A 79 7.02 -8.69 0.15
CA LEU A 79 5.69 -8.62 -0.45
C LEU A 79 5.16 -7.18 -0.50
N LEU A 80 5.31 -6.42 0.59
CA LEU A 80 4.89 -5.02 0.65
C LEU A 80 5.65 -4.16 -0.36
N LEU A 81 6.97 -4.38 -0.52
CA LEU A 81 7.77 -3.70 -1.54
C LEU A 81 7.32 -4.04 -2.97
N LYS A 82 6.96 -5.31 -3.23
CA LYS A 82 6.42 -5.70 -4.53
C LYS A 82 5.13 -4.95 -4.83
N ARG A 83 4.19 -4.92 -3.87
CA ARG A 83 2.94 -4.16 -4.00
C ARG A 83 3.17 -2.66 -4.20
N ALA A 84 4.17 -2.09 -3.54
CA ALA A 84 4.46 -0.66 -3.67
C ALA A 84 4.92 -0.31 -5.09
N LYS A 85 5.78 -1.16 -5.66
CA LYS A 85 6.19 -1.03 -7.06
C LYS A 85 4.99 -1.16 -8.00
N ASP A 86 4.11 -2.13 -7.76
CA ASP A 86 2.93 -2.33 -8.61
C ASP A 86 2.00 -1.10 -8.61
N ILE A 87 1.90 -0.36 -7.50
CA ILE A 87 1.15 0.90 -7.42
C ILE A 87 1.91 2.06 -8.09
N ASP A 88 3.23 2.17 -7.91
CA ASP A 88 4.04 3.22 -8.55
C ASP A 88 4.04 3.12 -10.09
N TYR A 89 3.80 1.91 -10.64
CA TYR A 89 3.68 1.66 -12.08
C TYR A 89 2.23 1.69 -12.62
N ALA A 90 1.21 1.85 -11.77
CA ALA A 90 -0.21 1.86 -12.13
C ALA A 90 -0.75 3.28 -12.36
#